data_AF-A0A356IGP3-F1
#
_entry.id   AF-A0A356IGP3-F1
#
_cell.length_a   1.000
_cell.length_b   1.000
_cell.length_c   1.000
_cell.angle_alpha   90.00
_cell.angle_beta   90.00
_cell.angle_gamma   90.00
#
_symmetry.space_group_name_H-M   'P 1'
#
loop_
_entity.id
_entity.type
_entity.pdbx_description
1 polymer ?
#
loop_
_entity_poly.entity_id
_entity_poly.type
_entity_poly.pdbx_seq_one_letter_code
_entity_poly.pdbx_strand_id
1 'polypeptide(L)' 'GFSFSAVSGIMTNFHLPKSSLLMLVSAFAGRDCLLAAYDEAVRMNYRFYSYGDAMLIV' A
#
# COMPACT_ATOMS: atom_id res chain seq x y z
N GLY A 1 -10.15 -11.30 1.32
CA GLY A 1 -10.41 -9.91 0.88
C GLY A 1 -11.45 -9.28 1.76
N PHE A 2 -11.58 -7.97 1.72
CA PHE A 2 -12.62 -7.21 2.43
C PHE A 2 -13.38 -6.36 1.40
N SER A 3 -14.71 -6.25 1.54
CA SER A 3 -15.52 -5.42 0.66
C SER A 3 -15.66 -4.04 1.27
N PHE A 4 -15.08 -3.03 0.62
CA PHE A 4 -15.17 -1.64 1.05
C PHE A 4 -16.46 -1.01 0.53
N SER A 5 -17.27 -0.43 1.42
CA SER A 5 -18.58 0.14 1.06
C SER A 5 -18.59 1.66 0.92
N ALA A 6 -17.58 2.36 1.44
CA ALA A 6 -17.54 3.83 1.49
C ALA A 6 -16.35 4.45 0.74
N VAL A 7 -15.31 3.66 0.46
CA VAL A 7 -14.05 4.14 -0.11
C VAL A 7 -13.80 3.38 -1.39
N SER A 8 -13.67 4.11 -2.51
CA SER A 8 -13.39 3.55 -3.84
C SER A 8 -11.91 3.64 -4.23
N GLY A 9 -11.12 4.45 -3.51
CA GLY A 9 -9.67 4.53 -3.64
C GLY A 9 -9.03 5.07 -2.37
N ILE A 10 -7.75 4.76 -2.15
CA ILE A 10 -7.01 5.19 -0.96
C ILE A 10 -5.65 5.80 -1.35
N MET A 11 -5.34 6.95 -0.76
CA MET A 11 -4.00 7.54 -0.80
C MET A 11 -3.34 7.32 0.57
N THR A 12 -2.16 6.71 0.58
CA THR A 12 -1.46 6.34 1.83
C THR A 12 0.04 6.23 1.62
N ASN A 13 0.81 6.12 2.69
CA ASN A 13 2.26 5.98 2.63
C ASN A 13 2.68 4.53 2.33
N PHE A 14 3.97 4.30 2.06
CA PHE A 14 4.56 2.97 2.09
C PHE A 14 4.81 2.51 3.54
N HIS A 15 4.03 1.52 3.98
CA HIS A 15 4.06 0.96 5.32
C HIS A 15 5.07 -0.19 5.46
N LEU A 16 5.64 -0.37 6.65
CA LEU A 16 6.57 -1.46 6.93
C LEU A 16 5.91 -2.86 6.89
N PRO A 17 6.69 -3.92 6.60
CA PRO A 17 6.25 -5.30 6.75
C PRO A 17 5.65 -5.56 8.13
N LYS A 18 4.58 -6.37 8.18
CA LYS A 18 3.89 -6.79 9.42
C LYS A 18 3.18 -5.68 10.20
N SER A 19 2.87 -4.54 9.58
CA SER A 19 2.01 -3.51 10.16
C SER A 19 0.52 -3.76 9.88
N SER A 20 -0.36 -3.28 10.76
CA SER A 20 -1.82 -3.34 10.53
C SER A 20 -2.26 -2.49 9.34
N LEU A 21 -1.55 -1.39 9.05
CA LEU A 21 -1.79 -0.56 7.88
C LEU A 21 -1.45 -1.31 6.58
N LEU A 22 -0.37 -2.10 6.56
CA LEU A 22 -0.07 -2.96 5.41
C LEU A 22 -1.18 -3.99 5.19
N MET A 23 -1.78 -4.52 6.25
CA MET A 23 -2.92 -5.44 6.14
C MET A 23 -4.16 -4.74 5.58
N LEU A 24 -4.46 -3.51 5.99
CA LEU A 24 -5.55 -2.69 5.43
C LEU A 24 -5.34 -2.47 3.92
N VAL A 25 -4.15 -2.04 3.53
CA VAL A 25 -3.80 -1.80 2.13
C VAL A 25 -3.85 -3.10 1.32
N SER A 26 -3.40 -4.22 1.88
CA SER A 26 -3.49 -5.54 1.25
C SER A 26 -4.94 -6.01 1.08
N ALA A 27 -5.84 -5.63 2.00
CA ALA A 27 -7.26 -5.93 1.86
C ALA A 27 -7.91 -5.12 0.73
N PHE A 28 -7.38 -3.92 0.44
CA PHE A 28 -7.85 -3.01 -0.60
C PHE A 28 -7.30 -3.37 -2.00
N ALA A 29 -5.98 -3.49 -2.15
CA ALA A 29 -5.31 -3.71 -3.43
C ALA A 29 -5.14 -5.20 -3.81
N GLY A 30 -5.36 -6.12 -2.86
CA GLY A 30 -4.91 -7.50 -2.97
C GLY A 30 -3.42 -7.66 -2.68
N ARG A 31 -3.02 -8.85 -2.24
CA ARG A 31 -1.65 -9.12 -1.77
C ARG A 31 -0.62 -9.05 -2.90
N ASP A 32 -0.90 -9.68 -4.03
CA ASP A 32 0.10 -9.82 -5.11
C ASP A 32 0.38 -8.48 -5.80
N CYS A 33 -0.67 -7.68 -6.04
CA CYS A 33 -0.54 -6.32 -6.55
C CYS A 33 0.30 -5.44 -5.59
N LEU A 34 0.01 -5.52 -4.30
CA LEU A 34 0.75 -4.77 -3.29
C LEU A 34 2.23 -5.16 -3.23
N LEU A 35 2.55 -6.45 -3.29
CA LEU A 35 3.94 -6.92 -3.30
C LEU A 35 4.69 -6.45 -4.54
N ALA A 36 4.08 -6.56 -5.72
CA ALA A 36 4.68 -6.07 -6.96
C ALA A 36 4.94 -4.55 -6.91
N ALA A 37 4.01 -3.76 -6.35
CA ALA A 37 4.19 -2.32 -6.18
C ALA A 37 5.32 -1.99 -5.19
N TYR A 38 5.47 -2.76 -4.12
CA TYR A 38 6.56 -2.60 -3.17
C TYR A 38 7.93 -2.93 -3.77
N ASP A 39 8.02 -4.02 -4.54
CA ASP A 39 9.27 -4.40 -5.23
C ASP A 39 9.70 -3.31 -6.22
N GLU A 40 8.73 -2.72 -6.95
CA GLU A 40 8.99 -1.59 -7.84
C GLU A 40 9.44 -0.33 -7.07
N ALA A 41 8.76 0.00 -5.98
CA ALA A 41 9.11 1.15 -5.14
C ALA A 41 10.53 1.03 -4.57
N VAL A 42 10.94 -0.18 -4.16
CA VAL A 42 12.33 -0.45 -3.75
C VAL A 42 13.30 -0.28 -4.92
N ARG A 43 12.98 -0.84 -6.10
CA ARG A 43 13.81 -0.71 -7.32
C ARG A 43 14.02 0.75 -7.73
N MET A 44 13.00 1.58 -7.55
CA MET A 44 13.02 3.00 -7.88
C MET A 44 13.51 3.91 -6.74
N ASN A 45 13.97 3.35 -5.61
CA ASN A 45 14.42 4.09 -4.43
C ASN A 45 13.39 5.07 -3.85
N TYR A 46 12.12 4.65 -3.80
CA TYR A 46 11.10 5.40 -3.06
C TYR A 46 11.45 5.45 -1.58
N ARG A 47 11.06 6.53 -0.93
CA ARG A 47 11.21 6.72 0.51
C ARG A 47 10.00 6.12 1.21
N PHE A 48 10.25 5.30 2.21
CA PHE A 48 9.19 4.61 2.96
C PHE A 48 8.87 5.36 4.26
N TYR A 49 7.81 4.95 4.97
CA TYR A 49 7.42 5.43 6.30
C TYR A 49 6.71 6.80 6.32
N SER A 50 6.60 7.40 7.50
CA SER A 50 5.73 8.55 7.80
C SER A 50 5.99 9.80 6.96
N TYR A 51 7.25 10.03 6.58
CA TYR A 51 7.69 11.19 5.79
C TYR A 51 8.22 10.79 4.41
N GLY A 52 7.93 9.56 4.01
CA GLY A 52 8.31 9.04 2.71
C GLY A 52 7.37 9.50 1.60
N ASP A 53 7.43 8.76 0.50
CA ASP A 53 6.54 8.95 -0.63
C ASP A 53 5.20 8.23 -0.38
N ALA A 54 4.24 8.52 -1.25
CA ALA A 54 2.88 8.02 -1.15
C ALA A 54 2.53 7.08 -2.31
N MET A 55 1.49 6.28 -2.08
CA MET A 55 0.85 5.40 -3.02
C MET A 55 -0.63 5.79 -3.13
N LEU A 56 -1.15 5.76 -4.35
CA LEU A 56 -2.56 5.91 -4.66
C LEU A 56 -3.07 4.59 -5.25
N ILE A 57 -4.16 4.06 -4.69
CA ILE A 57 -4.84 2.87 -5.17
C ILE A 57 -6.26 3.26 -5.57
N VAL A 58 -6.66 2.97 -6.81
CA VAL A 58 -7.95 3.33 -7.43
C VAL A 58 -8.50 2.17 -8.26
#